data_AF-A0A937UPG5-F1
#
_entry.id   AF-A0A937UPG5-F1
#
_cell.length_a   1.000
_cell.length_b   1.000
_cell.length_c   1.000
_cell.angle_alpha   90.00
_cell.angle_beta   90.00
_cell.angle_gamma   90.00
#
_symmetry.space_group_name_H-M   'P 1'
#
loop_
_entity.id
_entity.type
_entity.pdbx_description
1 polymer ?
#
loop_
_entity_poly.entity_id
_entity_poly.type
_entity_poly.pdbx_seq_one_letter_code
_entity_poly.pdbx_strand_id
1 'polypeptide(L)'
;MGTQILEPSWDPDAPMRRAGSPATRPAPQPQPQPAVAGAGVATGWAPIPTQRTASGLAGQGPVVWCARVPITACGPEEAAERIVAAAAELATRPAPDGLAALARPGVDVHQCNAYTLALADRDPLLRGMLRAASVNFADGKPVVWHNRLFHRDRHLPTRQVRGADLFTDVVRLGQEVGLRHYLLGSTPEVLARVEANLRAAYPDAIIAGAESPPFRPLTASEWHHQCERIRSSGAQVVWVGLGTPKQDWETTRLAGALPAVAIAVGAAFDFIAGTKKQAPPWMRDMGLEWLHRLASEPTRLWRRYLFGNLRFLAAVARHRAARG
;
A
#
# COMPACT_ATOMS: atom_id res chain seq x y z
N MET A 1 28.15 -11.30 -37.44
CA MET A 1 28.28 -11.97 -36.13
C MET A 1 27.23 -11.37 -35.22
N GLY A 2 26.04 -11.98 -35.19
CA GLY A 2 24.88 -11.51 -34.43
C GLY A 2 24.44 -12.60 -33.47
N THR A 3 24.44 -12.29 -32.19
CA THR A 3 24.09 -13.22 -31.12
C THR A 3 22.60 -13.13 -30.86
N GLN A 4 21.87 -14.19 -31.19
CA GLN A 4 20.44 -14.34 -30.90
C GLN A 4 20.22 -14.54 -29.40
N ILE A 5 19.31 -13.76 -28.85
CA ILE A 5 18.80 -13.85 -27.48
C ILE A 5 17.60 -14.80 -27.51
N LEU A 6 17.63 -15.84 -26.68
CA LEU A 6 16.55 -16.80 -26.50
C LEU A 6 15.47 -16.19 -25.58
N GLU A 7 14.25 -16.03 -26.09
CA GLU A 7 13.04 -15.78 -25.28
C GLU A 7 12.35 -17.11 -24.93
N PRO A 8 11.73 -17.28 -23.74
CA PRO A 8 10.82 -18.38 -23.46
C PRO A 8 9.38 -18.05 -23.89
N SER A 9 8.80 -18.90 -24.73
CA SER A 9 7.42 -18.85 -25.22
C SER A 9 6.39 -19.38 -24.21
N TRP A 10 5.24 -18.71 -24.14
CA TRP A 10 4.02 -19.17 -23.47
C TRP A 10 2.84 -18.90 -24.43
N ASP A 11 2.00 -19.92 -24.69
CA ASP A 11 0.83 -19.85 -25.58
C ASP A 11 -0.46 -20.20 -24.77
N PRO A 12 -1.51 -19.34 -24.77
CA PRO A 12 -2.68 -19.51 -23.92
C PRO A 12 -3.86 -20.32 -24.50
N ASP A 13 -3.83 -20.85 -25.74
CA ASP A 13 -5.08 -21.33 -26.41
C ASP A 13 -5.01 -22.67 -27.21
N ALA A 14 -4.37 -23.75 -26.71
CA ALA A 14 -4.44 -25.06 -27.39
C ALA A 14 -5.54 -26.00 -26.81
N PRO A 15 -6.63 -26.33 -27.56
CA PRO A 15 -7.78 -27.11 -27.08
C PRO A 15 -7.67 -28.64 -27.23
N MET A 16 -8.43 -29.37 -26.41
CA MET A 16 -8.55 -30.84 -26.35
C MET A 16 -9.23 -31.50 -27.59
N ARG A 17 -8.71 -32.67 -28.04
CA ARG A 17 -9.49 -33.88 -28.44
C ARG A 17 -8.62 -35.14 -28.66
N ARG A 18 -9.28 -36.30 -28.63
CA ARG A 18 -8.82 -37.67 -28.25
C ARG A 18 -8.15 -38.54 -29.36
N ALA A 19 -7.47 -39.59 -28.86
CA ALA A 19 -7.44 -41.00 -29.32
C ALA A 19 -6.13 -41.55 -29.94
N GLY A 20 -5.67 -42.70 -29.40
CA GLY A 20 -4.79 -43.68 -30.06
C GLY A 20 -3.36 -43.82 -29.52
N SER A 21 -3.08 -44.90 -28.77
CA SER A 21 -1.70 -45.40 -28.51
C SER A 21 -1.11 -46.05 -29.78
N PRO A 22 0.22 -46.06 -30.00
CA PRO A 22 1.06 -47.10 -29.37
C PRO A 22 2.46 -46.67 -28.88
N ALA A 23 2.89 -47.41 -27.85
CA ALA A 23 4.17 -47.51 -27.15
C ALA A 23 5.45 -46.96 -27.82
N THR A 24 6.17 -46.10 -27.09
CA THR A 24 7.65 -45.99 -27.14
C THR A 24 8.21 -45.50 -25.78
N ARG A 25 9.19 -46.26 -25.26
CA ARG A 25 10.18 -46.06 -24.17
C ARG A 25 9.88 -45.12 -22.97
N PRO A 26 10.16 -45.54 -21.71
CA PRO A 26 9.99 -44.69 -20.54
C PRO A 26 11.04 -43.56 -20.54
N ALA A 27 10.55 -42.32 -20.39
CA ALA A 27 11.39 -41.14 -20.17
C ALA A 27 12.08 -41.21 -18.79
N PRO A 28 13.30 -40.66 -18.65
CA PRO A 28 14.01 -40.66 -17.37
C PRO A 28 13.27 -39.82 -16.33
N GLN A 29 13.18 -40.32 -15.10
CA GLN A 29 12.62 -39.57 -13.98
C GLN A 29 13.41 -38.27 -13.74
N PRO A 30 12.75 -37.13 -13.48
CA PRO A 30 13.45 -35.90 -13.13
C PRO A 30 14.13 -36.07 -11.76
N GLN A 31 15.46 -35.94 -11.74
CA GLN A 31 16.24 -35.88 -10.51
C GLN A 31 15.89 -34.60 -9.72
N PRO A 32 15.87 -34.64 -8.38
CA PRO A 32 15.65 -33.45 -7.56
C PRO A 32 16.83 -32.49 -7.71
N GLN A 33 16.55 -31.25 -8.14
CA GLN A 33 17.56 -30.18 -8.16
C GLN A 33 17.90 -29.73 -6.72
N PRO A 34 19.19 -29.43 -6.44
CA PRO A 34 19.64 -29.06 -5.11
C PRO A 34 19.14 -27.66 -4.70
N ALA A 35 18.92 -27.48 -3.40
CA ALA A 35 18.55 -26.21 -2.81
C ALA A 35 19.63 -25.14 -3.10
N VAL A 36 19.28 -24.13 -3.89
CA VAL A 36 20.12 -22.94 -4.05
C VAL A 36 19.79 -21.96 -2.92
N ALA A 37 20.71 -21.89 -1.96
CA ALA A 37 20.79 -20.85 -0.96
C ALA A 37 21.20 -19.51 -1.60
N GLY A 38 20.56 -18.42 -1.17
CA GLY A 38 21.11 -17.07 -1.21
C GLY A 38 21.28 -16.41 -2.58
N ALA A 39 20.20 -15.82 -3.10
CA ALA A 39 20.30 -14.72 -4.07
C ALA A 39 19.24 -13.67 -3.73
N GLY A 40 19.68 -12.45 -3.41
CA GLY A 40 18.81 -11.31 -3.16
C GLY A 40 17.96 -11.00 -4.39
N VAL A 41 16.66 -10.83 -4.18
CA VAL A 41 15.74 -10.39 -5.22
C VAL A 41 16.12 -8.96 -5.60
N ALA A 42 16.78 -8.78 -6.75
CA ALA A 42 16.95 -7.49 -7.38
C ALA A 42 15.56 -6.98 -7.78
N THR A 43 14.98 -6.13 -6.94
CA THR A 43 13.69 -5.54 -7.23
C THR A 43 13.89 -4.49 -8.33
N GLY A 44 13.37 -4.72 -9.53
CA GLY A 44 13.52 -3.84 -10.71
C GLY A 44 12.83 -2.48 -10.61
N TRP A 45 12.90 -1.82 -9.45
CA TRP A 45 12.39 -0.48 -9.21
C TRP A 45 13.52 0.53 -9.38
N ALA A 46 13.25 1.60 -10.13
CA ALA A 46 14.17 2.73 -10.26
C ALA A 46 14.46 3.37 -8.89
N PRO A 47 15.65 3.97 -8.69
CA PRO A 47 16.01 4.61 -7.43
C PRO A 47 15.02 5.73 -7.07
N ILE A 48 14.67 5.79 -5.79
CA ILE A 48 13.68 6.74 -5.25
C ILE A 48 14.40 8.03 -4.86
N PRO A 49 13.89 9.21 -5.24
CA PRO A 49 14.46 10.48 -4.83
C PRO A 49 14.55 10.58 -3.30
N THR A 50 15.74 10.91 -2.80
CA THR A 50 16.00 11.10 -1.38
C THR A 50 15.59 12.52 -0.95
N GLN A 51 14.76 12.58 0.10
CA GLN A 51 14.22 13.78 0.77
C GLN A 51 13.06 14.47 0.05
N ARG A 52 11.87 14.35 0.64
CA ARG A 52 10.65 15.05 0.22
C ARG A 52 9.95 15.58 1.46
N THR A 53 10.18 16.85 1.78
CA THR A 53 9.39 17.54 2.79
C THR A 53 8.25 18.27 2.09
N ALA A 54 7.09 17.63 1.96
CA ALA A 54 5.87 18.37 1.73
C ALA A 54 5.51 19.12 3.03
N SER A 55 5.67 20.44 3.03
CA SER A 55 5.11 21.28 4.10
C SER A 55 3.61 21.02 4.18
N GLY A 56 3.11 20.74 5.40
CA GLY A 56 1.69 20.45 5.68
C GLY A 56 1.49 19.18 6.51
N LEU A 57 1.98 18.02 6.05
CA LEU A 57 1.88 16.73 6.77
C LEU A 57 3.18 16.29 7.45
N ALA A 58 4.32 16.67 6.88
CA ALA A 58 5.62 16.36 7.46
C ALA A 58 5.87 17.25 8.69
N GLY A 59 5.84 16.66 9.89
CA GLY A 59 6.38 17.28 11.10
C GLY A 59 5.41 17.85 12.13
N GLN A 60 4.08 17.70 11.98
CA GLN A 60 3.12 18.30 12.92
C GLN A 60 2.48 17.34 13.94
N GLY A 61 3.04 16.15 14.16
CA GLY A 61 2.50 15.19 15.13
C GLY A 61 3.59 14.41 15.83
N PRO A 62 3.37 13.97 17.09
CA PRO A 62 4.34 13.14 17.78
C PRO A 62 4.58 11.86 16.99
N VAL A 63 5.86 11.55 16.74
CA VAL A 63 6.27 10.31 16.10
C VAL A 63 6.88 9.38 17.14
N VAL A 64 6.45 8.12 17.10
CA VAL A 64 7.04 7.02 17.89
C VAL A 64 7.64 5.99 16.96
N TRP A 65 8.72 5.35 17.39
CA TRP A 65 9.39 4.36 16.55
C TRP A 65 8.86 2.96 16.86
N CYS A 66 8.43 2.25 15.83
CA CYS A 66 8.05 0.84 15.90
C CYS A 66 8.88 0.05 14.88
N ALA A 67 9.66 -0.94 15.34
CA ALA A 67 10.49 -1.77 14.47
C ALA A 67 11.39 -0.97 13.48
N ARG A 68 12.05 0.09 13.98
CA ARG A 68 12.89 1.03 13.20
C ARG A 68 12.17 1.87 12.13
N VAL A 69 10.84 1.88 12.12
CA VAL A 69 10.03 2.76 11.26
C VAL A 69 9.37 3.84 12.15
N PRO A 70 9.40 5.13 11.75
CA PRO A 70 8.67 6.18 12.44
C PRO A 70 7.17 6.02 12.19
N ILE A 71 6.35 6.01 13.24
CA ILE A 71 4.90 5.92 13.19
C ILE A 71 4.31 7.20 13.77
N THR A 72 3.45 7.86 13.00
CA THR A 72 2.70 9.04 13.43
C THR A 72 1.69 8.63 14.50
N ALA A 73 1.78 9.23 15.69
CA ALA A 73 0.87 8.96 16.79
C ALA A 73 -0.36 9.86 16.70
N CYS A 74 -1.31 9.49 15.85
CA CYS A 74 -2.60 10.16 15.70
C CYS A 74 -3.77 9.16 15.72
N GLY A 75 -4.96 9.65 16.11
CA GLY A 75 -6.21 8.88 16.03
C GLY A 75 -6.80 8.84 14.61
N PRO A 76 -7.85 8.04 14.37
CA PRO A 76 -8.53 7.97 13.07
C PRO A 76 -9.08 9.32 12.58
N GLU A 77 -9.75 10.07 13.46
CA GLU A 77 -10.39 11.36 13.12
C GLU A 77 -9.34 12.39 12.73
N GLU A 78 -8.33 12.56 13.59
CA GLU A 78 -7.19 13.45 13.35
C GLU A 78 -6.43 13.05 12.08
N ALA A 79 -6.28 11.76 11.79
CA ALA A 79 -5.64 11.30 10.57
C ALA A 79 -6.43 11.77 9.33
N ALA A 80 -7.76 11.60 9.32
CA ALA A 80 -8.59 12.02 8.20
C ALA A 80 -8.57 13.54 7.99
N GLU A 81 -8.71 14.32 9.07
CA GLU A 81 -8.61 15.79 9.04
C GLU A 81 -7.28 16.27 8.46
N ARG A 82 -6.17 15.67 8.92
CA ARG A 82 -4.81 15.97 8.43
C ARG A 82 -4.66 15.68 6.93
N ILE A 83 -5.23 14.56 6.44
CA ILE A 83 -5.20 14.23 5.01
C ILE A 83 -6.01 15.24 4.20
N VAL A 84 -7.22 15.59 4.65
CA VAL A 84 -8.07 16.57 3.95
C VAL A 84 -7.40 17.94 3.89
N ALA A 85 -6.85 18.41 5.01
CA ALA A 85 -6.12 19.68 5.07
C ALA A 85 -4.93 19.70 4.10
N ALA A 86 -4.15 18.62 4.04
CA ALA A 86 -3.00 18.54 3.15
C ALA A 86 -3.38 18.46 1.68
N ALA A 87 -4.45 17.74 1.34
CA ALA A 87 -4.97 17.69 -0.02
C ALA A 87 -5.51 19.05 -0.47
N ALA A 88 -6.21 19.77 0.40
CA ALA A 88 -6.69 21.12 0.14
C ALA A 88 -5.54 22.13 -0.01
N GLU A 89 -4.50 22.04 0.84
CA GLU A 89 -3.29 22.84 0.71
C GLU A 89 -2.60 22.56 -0.64
N LEU A 90 -2.48 21.29 -1.04
CA LEU A 90 -1.93 20.90 -2.34
C LEU A 90 -2.74 21.48 -3.51
N ALA A 91 -4.06 21.54 -3.38
CA ALA A 91 -4.97 22.07 -4.40
C ALA A 91 -4.84 23.57 -4.65
N THR A 92 -4.62 24.35 -3.58
CA THR A 92 -4.61 25.83 -3.64
C THR A 92 -3.28 26.41 -4.10
N ARG A 93 -2.24 25.58 -4.16
CA ARG A 93 -0.94 26.08 -4.56
C ARG A 93 -0.91 26.38 -6.06
N PRO A 94 -0.37 27.53 -6.49
CA PRO A 94 -0.33 27.91 -7.90
C PRO A 94 0.40 26.85 -8.73
N ALA A 95 -0.07 26.68 -9.97
CA ALA A 95 0.62 25.88 -10.96
C ALA A 95 2.05 26.43 -11.09
N PRO A 96 3.08 25.57 -10.97
CA PRO A 96 4.45 26.05 -10.98
C PRO A 96 4.86 26.50 -12.39
N ASP A 97 5.55 27.63 -12.46
CA ASP A 97 6.20 28.10 -13.69
C ASP A 97 7.65 27.59 -13.75
N GLY A 98 8.07 27.07 -14.91
CA GLY A 98 9.45 26.66 -15.18
C GLY A 98 9.97 25.49 -14.33
N LEU A 99 11.27 25.52 -13.98
CA LEU A 99 11.97 24.46 -13.23
C LEU A 99 11.39 24.17 -11.83
N ALA A 100 10.60 25.08 -11.26
CA ALA A 100 9.92 24.90 -9.97
C ALA A 100 8.86 23.79 -10.00
N ALA A 101 8.39 23.38 -11.18
CA ALA A 101 7.42 22.29 -11.35
C ALA A 101 7.98 20.92 -10.94
N LEU A 102 9.30 20.75 -11.05
CA LEU A 102 10.00 19.51 -10.71
C LEU A 102 10.30 19.38 -9.20
N ALA A 103 10.04 20.45 -8.41
CA ALA A 103 10.44 20.56 -7.02
C ALA A 103 9.29 20.39 -6.00
N ARG A 104 8.09 19.99 -6.44
CA ARG A 104 6.91 19.92 -5.55
C ARG A 104 6.46 18.48 -5.33
N PRO A 105 7.12 17.74 -4.42
CA PRO A 105 6.63 16.44 -4.07
C PRO A 105 5.26 16.57 -3.39
N GLY A 106 4.33 15.72 -3.79
CA GLY A 106 3.14 15.41 -3.02
C GLY A 106 3.48 14.69 -1.71
N VAL A 107 2.46 14.09 -1.10
CA VAL A 107 2.57 13.44 0.20
C VAL A 107 2.36 11.94 0.02
N ASP A 108 3.29 11.12 0.48
CA ASP A 108 3.14 9.68 0.61
C ASP A 108 2.69 9.27 2.01
N VAL A 109 1.60 8.48 2.06
CA VAL A 109 0.96 8.03 3.29
C VAL A 109 0.86 6.51 3.30
N HIS A 110 1.39 5.89 4.33
CA HIS A 110 1.48 4.43 4.44
C HIS A 110 0.73 3.88 5.64
N GLN A 111 0.08 2.74 5.44
CA GLN A 111 -0.60 1.99 6.48
C GLN A 111 0.33 0.88 7.00
N CYS A 112 1.01 1.17 8.11
CA CYS A 112 2.01 0.29 8.69
C CYS A 112 1.38 -0.67 9.71
N ASN A 113 1.16 -1.91 9.28
CA ASN A 113 0.79 -3.02 10.16
C ASN A 113 1.96 -3.95 10.47
N ALA A 114 1.73 -4.93 11.35
CA ALA A 114 2.75 -5.91 11.74
C ALA A 114 3.44 -6.59 10.54
N TYR A 115 2.70 -6.88 9.47
CA TYR A 115 3.26 -7.47 8.27
C TYR A 115 4.15 -6.48 7.51
N THR A 116 3.70 -5.24 7.31
CA THR A 116 4.49 -4.17 6.67
C THR A 116 5.83 -3.98 7.41
N LEU A 117 5.79 -3.90 8.74
CA LEU A 117 6.97 -3.70 9.57
C LEU A 117 7.90 -4.94 9.59
N ALA A 118 7.34 -6.15 9.56
CA ALA A 118 8.11 -7.38 9.43
C ALA A 118 8.86 -7.47 8.08
N LEU A 119 8.25 -6.97 6.99
CA LEU A 119 8.93 -6.87 5.70
C LEU A 119 10.04 -5.82 5.73
N ALA A 120 9.76 -4.62 6.25
CA ALA A 120 10.73 -3.53 6.36
C ALA A 120 11.95 -3.94 7.22
N ASP A 121 11.77 -4.76 8.25
CA ASP A 121 12.91 -5.25 9.04
C ASP A 121 13.92 -6.05 8.21
N ARG A 122 13.45 -6.84 7.24
CA ARG A 122 14.28 -7.68 6.37
C ARG A 122 14.79 -6.97 5.12
N ASP A 123 14.07 -5.94 4.67
CA ASP A 123 14.38 -5.20 3.46
C ASP A 123 14.85 -3.78 3.83
N PRO A 124 16.18 -3.50 3.78
CA PRO A 124 16.71 -2.18 4.06
C PRO A 124 16.17 -1.08 3.14
N LEU A 125 15.82 -1.40 1.88
CA LEU A 125 15.29 -0.43 0.93
C LEU A 125 13.87 -0.04 1.34
N LEU A 126 13.00 -1.03 1.61
CA LEU A 126 11.64 -0.77 2.08
C LEU A 126 11.65 0.02 3.40
N ARG A 127 12.53 -0.34 4.34
CA ARG A 127 12.70 0.43 5.58
C ARG A 127 13.20 1.84 5.33
N GLY A 128 14.15 2.03 4.42
CA GLY A 128 14.66 3.35 4.04
C GLY A 128 13.54 4.23 3.51
N MET A 129 12.71 3.70 2.61
CA MET A 129 11.55 4.41 2.06
C MET A 129 10.53 4.76 3.15
N LEU A 130 10.12 3.80 4.00
CA LEU A 130 9.17 4.10 5.08
C LEU A 130 9.74 5.09 6.10
N ARG A 131 11.05 5.11 6.34
CA ARG A 131 11.69 6.12 7.20
C ARG A 131 11.69 7.53 6.59
N ALA A 132 11.66 7.62 5.26
CA ALA A 132 11.64 8.86 4.51
C ALA A 132 10.23 9.30 4.09
N ALA A 133 9.23 8.45 4.28
CA ALA A 133 7.83 8.74 3.96
C ALA A 133 7.30 9.93 4.77
N SER A 134 6.36 10.66 4.18
CA SER A 134 5.73 11.82 4.80
C SER A 134 4.94 11.42 6.05
N VAL A 135 4.17 10.32 5.95
CA VAL A 135 3.35 9.82 7.06
C VAL A 135 3.29 8.29 7.04
N ASN A 136 3.52 7.68 8.20
CA ASN A 136 3.20 6.28 8.45
C ASN A 136 2.17 6.20 9.57
N PHE A 137 0.98 5.72 9.26
CA PHE A 137 -0.05 5.47 10.27
C PHE A 137 0.06 4.07 10.86
N ALA A 138 -0.35 3.94 12.13
CA ALA A 138 -0.47 2.65 12.79
C ALA A 138 -1.71 1.91 12.26
N ASP A 139 -1.49 0.98 11.34
CA ASP A 139 -2.52 0.08 10.82
C ASP A 139 -2.51 -1.22 11.66
N GLY A 140 -3.64 -1.55 12.28
CA GLY A 140 -3.75 -2.76 13.12
C GLY A 140 -3.28 -2.62 14.57
N LYS A 141 -3.97 -3.36 15.46
CA LYS A 141 -3.74 -3.32 16.91
C LYS A 141 -2.32 -3.67 17.36
N PRO A 142 -1.57 -4.62 16.75
CA PRO A 142 -0.23 -4.93 17.23
C PRO A 142 0.72 -3.73 17.27
N VAL A 143 0.60 -2.80 16.30
CA VAL A 143 1.41 -1.57 16.26
C VAL A 143 0.96 -0.59 17.34
N VAL A 144 -0.36 -0.43 17.53
CA VAL A 144 -0.92 0.39 18.62
C VAL A 144 -0.49 -0.14 19.99
N TRP A 145 -0.59 -1.45 20.22
CA TRP A 145 -0.18 -2.08 21.47
C TRP A 145 1.31 -1.91 21.72
N HIS A 146 2.15 -2.11 20.70
CA HIS A 146 3.58 -1.83 20.79
C HIS A 146 3.82 -0.37 21.20
N ASN A 147 3.20 0.59 20.49
CA ASN A 147 3.38 2.01 20.74
C ASN A 147 3.04 2.37 22.19
N ARG A 148 1.88 1.92 22.69
CA ARG A 148 1.45 2.16 24.07
C ARG A 148 2.34 1.46 25.11
N LEU A 149 2.82 0.26 24.82
CA LEU A 149 3.60 -0.52 25.77
C LEU A 149 5.01 0.04 25.97
N PHE A 150 5.60 0.59 24.90
CA PHE A 150 7.03 0.89 24.83
C PHE A 150 7.38 2.38 24.81
N HIS A 151 6.38 3.25 24.73
CA HIS A 151 6.49 4.71 24.80
C HIS A 151 5.49 5.24 25.84
N ARG A 152 5.51 4.67 27.04
CA ARG A 152 4.54 4.91 28.13
C ARG A 152 4.59 6.33 28.70
N ASP A 153 5.70 7.02 28.48
CA ASP A 153 5.94 8.43 28.80
C ASP A 153 5.11 9.38 27.91
N ARG A 154 4.43 8.86 26.89
CA ARG A 154 3.67 9.65 25.92
C ARG A 154 2.18 9.33 25.96
N HIS A 155 1.37 10.36 25.77
CA HIS A 155 -0.06 10.20 25.51
C HIS A 155 -0.27 9.76 24.07
N LEU A 156 -0.55 8.46 23.87
CA LEU A 156 -0.67 7.86 22.54
C LEU A 156 -2.10 7.39 22.24
N PRO A 157 -2.53 7.46 20.96
CA PRO A 157 -3.83 6.93 20.54
C PRO A 157 -4.02 5.45 20.92
N THR A 158 -5.25 5.12 21.29
CA THR A 158 -5.67 3.74 21.62
C THR A 158 -6.30 3.01 20.43
N ARG A 159 -6.65 3.76 19.39
CA ARG A 159 -7.24 3.27 18.15
C ARG A 159 -6.21 3.30 17.02
N GLN A 160 -6.28 2.29 16.16
CA GLN A 160 -5.47 2.20 14.95
C GLN A 160 -6.14 3.04 13.85
N VAL A 161 -5.36 3.55 12.90
CA VAL A 161 -5.89 4.16 11.69
C VAL A 161 -6.03 3.04 10.67
N ARG A 162 -7.25 2.55 10.45
CA ARG A 162 -7.51 1.47 9.46
C ARG A 162 -7.59 2.09 8.08
N GLY A 163 -6.91 1.51 7.10
CA GLY A 163 -6.91 2.04 5.72
C GLY A 163 -8.32 2.19 5.12
N ALA A 164 -9.24 1.27 5.43
CA ALA A 164 -10.63 1.35 4.95
C ALA A 164 -11.44 2.46 5.65
N ASP A 165 -11.25 2.63 6.95
CA ASP A 165 -11.97 3.66 7.72
C ASP A 165 -11.44 5.06 7.35
N LEU A 166 -10.12 5.21 7.24
CA LEU A 166 -9.48 6.43 6.75
C LEU A 166 -9.99 6.80 5.34
N PHE A 167 -10.13 5.82 4.45
CA PHE A 167 -10.68 6.05 3.12
C PHE A 167 -12.06 6.71 3.20
N THR A 168 -12.98 6.11 3.95
CA THR A 168 -14.35 6.61 4.04
C THR A 168 -14.44 7.93 4.79
N ASP A 169 -13.63 8.16 5.81
CA ASP A 169 -13.60 9.42 6.56
C ASP A 169 -13.07 10.58 5.72
N VAL A 170 -12.00 10.36 4.94
CA VAL A 170 -11.45 11.37 4.04
C VAL A 170 -12.41 11.68 2.90
N VAL A 171 -13.09 10.67 2.32
CA VAL A 171 -14.13 10.92 1.32
C VAL A 171 -15.28 11.72 1.91
N ARG A 172 -15.77 11.34 3.10
CA ARG A 172 -16.87 12.03 3.78
C ARG A 172 -16.55 13.50 4.04
N LEU A 173 -15.40 13.78 4.68
CA LEU A 173 -14.95 15.13 5.01
C LEU A 173 -14.57 15.94 3.75
N GLY A 174 -14.01 15.27 2.74
CA GLY A 174 -13.57 15.90 1.50
C GLY A 174 -14.69 16.51 0.66
N GLN A 175 -15.93 16.06 0.85
CA GLN A 175 -17.10 16.64 0.17
C GLN A 175 -17.24 18.15 0.44
N GLU A 176 -16.99 18.58 1.67
CA GLU A 176 -17.17 19.98 2.10
C GLU A 176 -16.24 20.96 1.36
N VAL A 177 -15.08 20.47 0.92
CA VAL A 177 -14.06 21.28 0.22
C VAL A 177 -13.87 20.84 -1.23
N GLY A 178 -14.75 19.98 -1.75
CA GLY A 178 -14.74 19.51 -3.14
C GLY A 178 -13.48 18.71 -3.51
N LEU A 179 -12.95 17.89 -2.59
CA LEU A 179 -11.80 17.04 -2.89
C LEU A 179 -12.13 16.02 -3.99
N ARG A 180 -11.17 15.87 -4.90
CA ARG A 180 -11.20 14.93 -6.01
C ARG A 180 -10.31 13.73 -5.70
N HIS A 181 -10.90 12.55 -5.81
CA HIS A 181 -10.25 11.28 -5.49
C HIS A 181 -9.95 10.48 -6.75
N TYR A 182 -8.77 9.84 -6.80
CA TYR A 182 -8.41 8.87 -7.83
C TYR A 182 -8.25 7.48 -7.21
N LEU A 183 -8.82 6.45 -7.83
CA LEU A 183 -8.76 5.07 -7.36
C LEU A 183 -7.76 4.27 -8.20
N LEU A 184 -6.66 3.81 -7.61
CA LEU A 184 -5.61 3.06 -8.32
C LEU A 184 -5.41 1.67 -7.69
N GLY A 185 -5.83 0.61 -8.38
CA GLY A 185 -5.60 -0.77 -7.98
C GLY A 185 -6.80 -1.69 -8.13
N SER A 186 -6.77 -2.82 -7.41
CA SER A 186 -7.79 -3.88 -7.52
C SER A 186 -8.06 -4.32 -8.97
N THR A 187 -9.30 -4.69 -9.31
CA THR A 187 -9.79 -5.01 -10.66
C THR A 187 -10.84 -3.98 -11.12
N PRO A 188 -11.12 -3.86 -12.43
CA PRO A 188 -12.17 -2.97 -12.93
C PRO A 188 -13.54 -3.21 -12.29
N GLU A 189 -13.90 -4.47 -12.04
CA GLU A 189 -15.18 -4.85 -11.43
C GLU A 189 -15.27 -4.39 -9.97
N VAL A 190 -14.15 -4.49 -9.23
CA VAL A 190 -14.10 -4.00 -7.85
C VAL A 190 -14.17 -2.48 -7.83
N LEU A 191 -13.44 -1.78 -8.70
CA LEU A 191 -13.47 -0.32 -8.77
C LEU A 191 -14.87 0.21 -9.13
N ALA A 192 -15.55 -0.40 -10.09
CA ALA A 192 -16.94 -0.04 -10.44
C ALA A 192 -17.89 -0.18 -9.24
N ARG A 193 -17.73 -1.23 -8.42
CA ARG A 193 -18.49 -1.41 -7.18
C ARG A 193 -18.13 -0.39 -6.11
N VAL A 194 -16.85 -0.04 -5.97
CA VAL A 194 -16.41 1.04 -5.06
C VAL A 194 -17.09 2.34 -5.46
N GLU A 195 -17.03 2.74 -6.72
CA GLU A 195 -17.67 3.97 -7.20
C GLU A 195 -19.18 3.98 -6.97
N ALA A 196 -19.87 2.88 -7.27
CA ALA A 196 -21.31 2.76 -7.01
C ALA A 196 -21.65 2.93 -5.52
N ASN A 197 -20.90 2.26 -4.64
CA ASN A 197 -21.13 2.33 -3.20
C ASN A 197 -20.77 3.70 -2.62
N LEU A 198 -19.72 4.35 -3.12
CA LEU A 198 -19.37 5.71 -2.71
C LEU A 198 -20.43 6.71 -3.16
N ARG A 199 -20.92 6.62 -4.40
CA ARG A 199 -22.00 7.49 -4.89
C ARG A 199 -23.28 7.35 -4.07
N ALA A 200 -23.60 6.15 -3.60
CA ALA A 200 -24.76 5.90 -2.76
C ALA A 200 -24.58 6.45 -1.32
N ALA A 201 -23.39 6.34 -0.75
CA ALA A 201 -23.12 6.73 0.64
C ALA A 201 -22.70 8.22 0.79
N TYR A 202 -22.07 8.78 -0.23
CA TYR A 202 -21.46 10.12 -0.25
C TYR A 202 -21.79 10.80 -1.59
N PRO A 203 -23.02 11.32 -1.77
CA PRO A 203 -23.50 11.83 -3.06
C PRO A 203 -22.67 12.99 -3.64
N ASP A 204 -22.01 13.77 -2.79
CA ASP A 204 -21.20 14.92 -3.18
C ASP A 204 -19.71 14.56 -3.39
N ALA A 205 -19.35 13.29 -3.19
CA ALA A 205 -17.97 12.83 -3.38
C ALA A 205 -17.56 12.84 -4.86
N ILE A 206 -16.41 13.44 -5.16
CA ILE A 206 -15.89 13.53 -6.54
C ILE A 206 -14.86 12.43 -6.77
N ILE A 207 -15.25 11.40 -7.52
CA ILE A 207 -14.30 10.43 -8.07
C ILE A 207 -13.84 10.93 -9.44
N ALA A 208 -12.62 11.46 -9.48
CA ALA A 208 -12.01 12.06 -10.67
C ALA A 208 -11.45 11.03 -11.65
N GLY A 209 -11.22 9.80 -11.20
CA GLY A 209 -10.86 8.69 -12.07
C GLY A 209 -10.60 7.40 -11.30
N ALA A 210 -10.59 6.29 -12.02
CA ALA A 210 -10.30 4.97 -11.48
C ALA A 210 -9.52 4.14 -12.51
N GLU A 211 -8.50 3.43 -12.05
CA GLU A 211 -7.63 2.62 -12.90
C GLU A 211 -7.20 1.35 -12.18
N SER A 212 -7.39 0.21 -12.85
CA SER A 212 -6.84 -1.08 -12.46
C SER A 212 -5.58 -1.37 -13.30
N PRO A 213 -4.37 -1.12 -12.77
CA PRO A 213 -3.15 -1.40 -13.52
C PRO A 213 -2.96 -2.92 -13.70
N PRO A 214 -2.20 -3.35 -14.72
CA PRO A 214 -1.95 -4.76 -14.95
C PRO A 214 -1.26 -5.43 -13.76
N PHE A 215 -1.49 -6.74 -13.60
CA PHE A 215 -0.89 -7.60 -12.57
C PHE A 215 0.57 -7.96 -12.86
N ARG A 216 1.34 -6.97 -13.35
CA ARG A 216 2.78 -7.02 -13.59
C ARG A 216 3.42 -5.65 -13.28
N PRO A 217 4.75 -5.53 -13.29
CA PRO A 217 5.39 -4.21 -13.31
C PRO A 217 4.94 -3.40 -14.53
N LEU A 218 4.80 -2.09 -14.33
CA LEU A 218 4.58 -1.13 -15.41
C LEU A 218 5.90 -0.83 -16.11
N THR A 219 5.86 -0.66 -17.42
CA THR A 219 6.95 -0.01 -18.15
C THR A 219 7.03 1.47 -17.76
N ALA A 220 8.16 2.13 -18.05
CA ALA A 220 8.32 3.55 -17.79
C ALA A 220 7.27 4.41 -18.52
N SER A 221 6.93 4.05 -19.77
CA SER A 221 5.91 4.72 -20.57
C SER A 221 4.50 4.53 -19.99
N GLU A 222 4.13 3.30 -19.61
CA GLU A 222 2.84 3.03 -18.97
C GLU A 222 2.68 3.81 -17.66
N TRP A 223 3.74 3.87 -16.86
CA TRP A 223 3.74 4.63 -15.61
C TRP A 223 3.65 6.15 -15.85
N HIS A 224 4.34 6.67 -16.87
CA HIS A 224 4.23 8.07 -17.24
C HIS A 224 2.79 8.43 -17.68
N HIS A 225 2.17 7.60 -18.52
CA HIS A 225 0.78 7.79 -18.92
C HIS A 225 -0.19 7.68 -17.74
N GLN A 226 0.07 6.80 -16.77
CA GLN A 226 -0.70 6.73 -15.53
C GLN A 226 -0.61 8.05 -14.74
N CYS A 227 0.61 8.58 -14.56
CA CYS A 227 0.79 9.87 -13.91
C CYS A 227 0.04 10.99 -14.64
N GLU A 228 0.04 10.99 -15.97
CA GLU A 228 -0.64 12.01 -16.77
C GLU A 228 -2.17 11.91 -16.67
N ARG A 229 -2.74 10.69 -16.66
CA ARG A 229 -4.17 10.50 -16.38
C ARG A 229 -4.55 11.00 -14.99
N ILE A 230 -3.74 10.69 -13.98
CA ILE A 230 -4.00 11.15 -12.61
C ILE A 230 -3.91 12.69 -12.54
N ARG A 231 -2.87 13.29 -13.15
CA ARG A 231 -2.67 14.74 -13.18
C ARG A 231 -3.82 15.47 -13.88
N SER A 232 -4.18 15.02 -15.08
CA SER A 232 -5.26 15.64 -15.88
C SER A 232 -6.65 15.51 -15.24
N SER A 233 -6.87 14.49 -14.40
CA SER A 233 -8.10 14.37 -13.62
C SER A 233 -8.26 15.46 -12.53
N GLY A 234 -7.16 16.12 -12.15
CA GLY A 234 -7.12 17.10 -11.06
C GLY A 234 -7.31 16.47 -9.67
N ALA A 235 -7.12 15.15 -9.54
CA ALA A 235 -7.23 14.47 -8.25
C ALA A 235 -6.19 14.99 -7.25
N GLN A 236 -6.64 15.31 -6.04
CA GLN A 236 -5.76 15.72 -4.94
C GLN A 236 -5.47 14.58 -3.97
N VAL A 237 -6.27 13.50 -4.00
CA VAL A 237 -6.04 12.27 -3.24
C VAL A 237 -6.00 11.08 -4.19
N VAL A 238 -4.92 10.29 -4.12
CA VAL A 238 -4.73 9.07 -4.92
C VAL A 238 -4.70 7.87 -3.98
N TRP A 239 -5.71 7.01 -4.08
CA TRP A 239 -5.83 5.82 -3.25
C TRP A 239 -5.18 4.62 -3.94
N VAL A 240 -4.19 4.01 -3.31
CA VAL A 240 -3.38 2.92 -3.89
C VAL A 240 -3.70 1.58 -3.22
N GLY A 241 -4.42 0.71 -3.92
CA GLY A 241 -4.87 -0.61 -3.48
C GLY A 241 -4.18 -1.75 -4.25
N LEU A 242 -2.85 -1.84 -4.17
CA LEU A 242 -2.03 -2.83 -4.90
C LEU A 242 -1.45 -3.93 -4.02
N GLY A 243 -1.62 -3.82 -2.69
CA GLY A 243 -1.03 -4.72 -1.71
C GLY A 243 0.43 -4.41 -1.37
N THR A 244 0.80 -4.58 -0.11
CA THR A 244 2.18 -4.37 0.38
C THR A 244 3.11 -5.50 -0.09
N PRO A 245 4.32 -5.19 -0.61
CA PRO A 245 4.95 -3.86 -0.63
C PRO A 245 4.75 -3.05 -1.92
N LYS A 246 4.10 -3.60 -2.96
CA LYS A 246 3.93 -2.93 -4.27
C LYS A 246 3.24 -1.56 -4.12
N GLN A 247 2.18 -1.49 -3.33
CA GLN A 247 1.46 -0.23 -3.08
C GLN A 247 2.34 0.82 -2.40
N ASP A 248 3.25 0.40 -1.53
CA ASP A 248 4.08 1.33 -0.76
C ASP A 248 5.09 1.99 -1.68
N TRP A 249 5.73 1.21 -2.54
CA TRP A 249 6.60 1.74 -3.59
C TRP A 249 5.85 2.64 -4.57
N GLU A 250 4.67 2.24 -5.03
CA GLU A 250 3.89 3.03 -5.98
C GLU A 250 3.39 4.34 -5.37
N THR A 251 2.93 4.31 -4.11
CA THR A 251 2.54 5.50 -3.34
C THR A 251 3.69 6.50 -3.25
N THR A 252 4.88 6.00 -2.93
CA THR A 252 6.12 6.79 -2.87
C THR A 252 6.46 7.39 -4.23
N ARG A 253 6.32 6.63 -5.33
CA ARG A 253 6.60 7.11 -6.69
C ARG A 253 5.61 8.19 -7.13
N LEU A 254 4.32 7.98 -6.90
CA LEU A 254 3.25 8.92 -7.22
C LEU A 254 3.41 10.23 -6.46
N ALA A 255 3.66 10.18 -5.14
CA ALA A 255 3.95 11.37 -4.35
C ALA A 255 5.20 12.12 -4.84
N GLY A 256 6.15 11.45 -5.49
CA GLY A 256 7.29 12.11 -6.11
C GLY A 256 6.98 12.83 -7.43
N ALA A 257 5.90 12.46 -8.10
CA ALA A 257 5.59 12.89 -9.46
C ALA A 257 4.34 13.77 -9.57
N LEU A 258 3.52 13.79 -8.52
CA LEU A 258 2.21 14.43 -8.50
C LEU A 258 2.07 15.31 -7.26
N PRO A 259 1.47 16.51 -7.38
CA PRO A 259 1.13 17.36 -6.25
C PRO A 259 -0.16 16.85 -5.58
N ALA A 260 -0.17 15.59 -5.16
CA ALA A 260 -1.32 14.92 -4.56
C ALA A 260 -0.91 14.14 -3.31
N VAL A 261 -1.88 13.84 -2.46
CA VAL A 261 -1.71 12.89 -1.36
C VAL A 261 -1.93 11.48 -1.88
N ALA A 262 -0.86 10.71 -2.03
CA ALA A 262 -0.92 9.30 -2.38
C ALA A 262 -1.01 8.45 -1.10
N ILE A 263 -1.98 7.54 -1.02
CA ILE A 263 -2.29 6.79 0.20
C ILE A 263 -2.36 5.29 -0.09
N ALA A 264 -1.47 4.52 0.49
CA ALA A 264 -1.50 3.06 0.44
C ALA A 264 -2.62 2.52 1.36
N VAL A 265 -3.68 1.93 0.80
CA VAL A 265 -4.88 1.52 1.58
C VAL A 265 -5.09 0.02 1.71
N GLY A 266 -4.22 -0.80 1.10
CA GLY A 266 -4.35 -2.25 1.20
C GLY A 266 -5.66 -2.76 0.61
N ALA A 267 -6.45 -3.45 1.43
CA ALA A 267 -7.70 -4.09 1.01
C ALA A 267 -8.95 -3.18 1.14
N ALA A 268 -8.77 -1.87 1.29
CA ALA A 268 -9.90 -0.94 1.44
C ALA A 268 -10.93 -1.06 0.30
N PHE A 269 -10.47 -1.15 -0.95
CA PHE A 269 -11.35 -1.32 -2.11
C PHE A 269 -12.22 -2.58 -2.02
N ASP A 270 -11.66 -3.71 -1.56
CA ASP A 270 -12.44 -4.94 -1.39
C ASP A 270 -13.53 -4.79 -0.32
N PHE A 271 -13.22 -4.09 0.77
CA PHE A 271 -14.17 -3.86 1.85
C PHE A 271 -15.28 -2.89 1.43
N ILE A 272 -14.92 -1.81 0.73
CA ILE A 272 -15.88 -0.80 0.27
C ILE A 272 -16.74 -1.37 -0.86
N ALA A 273 -16.17 -2.14 -1.79
CA ALA A 273 -16.95 -2.85 -2.81
C ALA A 273 -17.90 -3.88 -2.20
N GLY A 274 -17.57 -4.42 -1.02
CA GLY A 274 -18.29 -5.52 -0.39
C GLY A 274 -17.93 -6.89 -0.97
N THR A 275 -16.77 -7.02 -1.63
CA THR A 275 -16.21 -8.34 -2.01
C THR A 275 -15.60 -9.06 -0.82
N LYS A 276 -15.19 -8.31 0.22
CA LYS A 276 -14.72 -8.86 1.50
C LYS A 276 -15.53 -8.27 2.65
N LYS A 277 -15.84 -9.12 3.63
CA LYS A 277 -16.50 -8.68 4.86
C LYS A 277 -15.48 -8.13 5.85
N GLN A 278 -15.76 -6.96 6.41
CA GLN A 278 -15.00 -6.47 7.56
C GLN A 278 -15.32 -7.31 8.80
N ALA A 279 -14.37 -7.39 9.73
CA ALA A 279 -14.63 -8.01 11.02
C ALA A 279 -15.70 -7.20 11.78
N PRO A 280 -16.59 -7.84 12.56
CA PRO A 280 -17.54 -7.15 13.43
C PRO A 280 -16.87 -6.12 14.36
N PRO A 281 -17.57 -5.05 14.79
CA PRO A 281 -17.02 -4.02 15.67
C PRO A 281 -16.28 -4.58 16.89
N TRP A 282 -16.91 -5.48 17.65
CA TRP A 282 -16.32 -6.07 18.85
C TRP A 282 -14.98 -6.79 18.58
N MET A 283 -14.86 -7.48 17.44
CA MET A 283 -13.60 -8.14 17.04
C MET A 283 -12.53 -7.11 16.70
N ARG A 284 -12.90 -6.03 16.00
CA ARG A 284 -11.96 -4.94 15.65
C ARG A 284 -11.46 -4.25 16.90
N ASP A 285 -12.33 -3.98 17.86
CA ASP A 285 -12.01 -3.32 19.12
C ASP A 285 -11.05 -4.15 19.97
N MET A 286 -11.28 -5.46 20.04
CA MET A 286 -10.41 -6.44 20.71
C MET A 286 -9.13 -6.78 19.93
N GLY A 287 -8.99 -6.33 18.68
CA GLY A 287 -7.83 -6.65 17.84
C GLY A 287 -7.84 -8.05 17.23
N LEU A 288 -9.00 -8.68 17.15
CA LEU A 288 -9.23 -10.00 16.54
C LEU A 288 -9.53 -9.93 15.04
N GLU A 289 -9.37 -8.77 14.40
CA GLU A 289 -9.58 -8.60 12.96
C GLU A 289 -8.70 -9.56 12.13
N TRP A 290 -7.47 -9.83 12.58
CA TRP A 290 -6.60 -10.80 11.92
C TRP A 290 -7.17 -12.23 11.95
N LEU A 291 -7.85 -12.61 13.03
CA LEU A 291 -8.45 -13.93 13.19
C LEU A 291 -9.66 -14.09 12.26
N HIS A 292 -10.52 -13.06 12.19
CA HIS A 292 -11.62 -13.03 11.22
C HIS A 292 -11.10 -13.17 9.78
N ARG A 293 -10.04 -12.44 9.43
CA ARG A 293 -9.42 -12.53 8.10
C ARG A 293 -8.80 -13.90 7.84
N LEU A 294 -8.11 -14.47 8.82
CA LEU A 294 -7.55 -15.82 8.71
C LEU A 294 -8.64 -16.87 8.51
N ALA A 295 -9.76 -16.78 9.24
CA ALA A 295 -10.89 -17.68 9.05
C ALA A 295 -11.55 -17.51 7.66
N SER A 296 -11.57 -16.29 7.13
CA SER A 296 -12.15 -15.99 5.81
C SER A 296 -11.26 -16.46 4.64
N GLU A 297 -9.94 -16.41 4.80
CA GLU A 297 -8.97 -16.73 3.74
C GLU A 297 -7.77 -17.54 4.29
N PRO A 298 -8.02 -18.75 4.83
CA PRO A 298 -7.02 -19.48 5.62
C PRO A 298 -5.80 -19.84 4.80
N THR A 299 -5.98 -20.35 3.58
CA THR A 299 -4.90 -20.77 2.67
C THR A 299 -3.97 -19.63 2.29
N ARG A 300 -4.50 -18.41 2.14
CA ARG A 300 -3.74 -17.24 1.71
C ARG A 300 -3.05 -16.52 2.86
N LEU A 301 -3.70 -16.42 4.03
CA LEU A 301 -3.27 -15.53 5.11
C LEU A 301 -2.55 -16.23 6.26
N TRP A 302 -2.59 -17.56 6.39
CA TRP A 302 -1.96 -18.26 7.51
C TRP A 302 -0.46 -17.99 7.62
N ARG A 303 0.29 -18.05 6.51
CA ARG A 303 1.73 -17.77 6.50
C ARG A 303 2.01 -16.32 6.88
N ARG A 304 1.18 -15.40 6.39
CA ARG A 304 1.29 -13.98 6.68
C ARG A 304 1.12 -13.70 8.16
N TYR A 305 0.12 -14.28 8.82
CA TYR A 305 -0.11 -14.02 10.23
C TYR A 305 0.87 -14.77 11.12
N LEU A 306 1.09 -16.07 10.92
CA LEU A 306 2.00 -16.84 11.78
C LEU A 306 3.45 -16.34 11.66
N PHE A 307 4.02 -16.39 10.47
CA PHE A 307 5.41 -15.99 10.29
C PHE A 307 5.59 -14.48 10.31
N GLY A 308 4.62 -13.70 9.82
CA GLY A 308 4.70 -12.24 9.86
C GLY A 308 4.64 -11.69 11.29
N ASN A 309 3.74 -12.18 12.14
CA ASN A 309 3.65 -11.69 13.52
C ASN A 309 4.89 -12.10 14.34
N LEU A 310 5.38 -13.34 14.21
CA LEU A 310 6.64 -13.75 14.86
C LEU A 310 7.82 -12.89 14.42
N ARG A 311 7.91 -12.58 13.13
CA ARG A 311 8.95 -11.69 12.58
C ARG A 311 8.81 -10.26 13.08
N PHE A 312 7.58 -9.75 13.17
CA PHE A 312 7.32 -8.43 13.74
C PHE A 312 7.80 -8.35 15.19
N LEU A 313 7.49 -9.35 16.03
CA LEU A 313 7.97 -9.43 17.41
C LEU A 313 9.51 -9.45 17.46
N ALA A 314 10.16 -10.24 16.59
CA ALA A 314 11.63 -10.26 16.49
C ALA A 314 12.21 -8.92 16.03
N ALA A 315 11.57 -8.22 15.10
CA ALA A 315 11.96 -6.88 14.64
C ALA A 315 11.87 -5.85 15.77
N VAL A 316 10.79 -5.90 16.55
CA VAL A 316 10.61 -5.10 17.77
C VAL A 316 11.71 -5.38 18.79
N ALA A 317 11.99 -6.66 19.07
CA ALA A 317 13.03 -7.06 20.04
C ALA A 317 14.41 -6.56 19.61
N ARG A 318 14.80 -6.75 18.34
CA ARG A 318 16.08 -6.26 17.79
C ARG A 318 16.19 -4.74 17.87
N HIS A 319 15.12 -4.02 17.51
CA HIS A 319 15.12 -2.56 17.58
C HIS A 319 15.31 -2.05 19.02
N ARG A 320 14.72 -2.74 20.00
CA ARG A 320 14.94 -2.42 21.42
C ARG A 320 16.35 -2.73 21.88
N ALA A 321 16.90 -3.89 21.52
CA ALA A 321 18.27 -4.27 21.87
C ALA A 321 19.32 -3.29 21.31
N ALA A 322 19.05 -2.66 20.17
CA ALA A 322 19.93 -1.63 19.59
C ALA A 322 19.78 -0.23 20.22
N ARG A 323 18.88 -0.05 21.19
CA ARG A 323 18.58 1.24 21.85
C ARG A 323 18.79 1.23 23.37
N GLY A 324 18.99 0.07 23.96
CA GLY A 324 19.41 -0.08 25.37
C GLY A 324 20.92 -0.26 25.43
#